data_AF-A0A023GJX1-F1
#
_entry.id   AF-A0A023GJX1-F1
#
_cell.length_a   1.000
_cell.length_b   1.000
_cell.length_c   1.000
_cell.angle_alpha   90.00
_cell.angle_beta   90.00
_cell.angle_gamma   90.00
#
_symmetry.space_group_name_H-M   'P 1'
#
loop_
_entity.id
_entity.type
_entity.pdbx_description
1 polymer ?
#
loop_
_entity_poly.entity_id
_entity_poly.type
_entity_poly.pdbx_seq_one_letter_code
_entity_poly.pdbx_strand_id
1 'polypeptide(L)'
;MDDHARLSSEAVELARKLLSLAALGEKTGDIQRILNLHPGSRLCSADASLYCHFVTALLDNLSANTLRNAEEDRLFDAIVLRCSPEDLLLVLAFALQRYSRSYRRDKVTALLSKFVQDAHLDKLLAGQCHRDASSQSDESSWSMLETVLVSLPERVANSRDLNIPDVLTTRSYFLSLLNCILRTLCHARDEVNRGVDVHVVFLSRLLGRVCTTGQSELVEKQFVPKLVRQCQNDFIFRRICCKIVTSVPDSFLENVIVVLLSALSDYNHVDW
;
A
#
# COMPACT_ATOMS: atom_id res chain seq x y z
N MET A 1 -21.02 1.95 22.45
CA MET A 1 -21.86 1.53 21.31
C MET A 1 -22.42 2.74 20.56
N ASP A 2 -22.78 3.83 21.23
CA ASP A 2 -23.35 5.03 20.60
C ASP A 2 -22.41 5.78 19.63
N ASP A 3 -21.11 5.84 19.90
CA ASP A 3 -20.18 6.60 19.04
C ASP A 3 -20.02 6.00 17.64
N HIS A 4 -20.06 4.67 17.51
CA HIS A 4 -19.96 4.02 16.20
C HIS A 4 -21.21 4.26 15.35
N ALA A 5 -22.40 4.14 15.96
CA ALA A 5 -23.66 4.38 15.28
C ALA A 5 -23.74 5.83 14.79
N ARG A 6 -23.25 6.77 15.62
CA ARG A 6 -23.18 8.19 15.27
C ARG A 6 -22.21 8.47 14.13
N LEU A 7 -20.97 7.98 14.19
CA LEU A 7 -19.97 8.14 13.13
C LEU A 7 -20.45 7.52 11.80
N SER A 8 -21.13 6.39 11.86
CA SER A 8 -21.68 5.75 10.66
C SER A 8 -22.84 6.56 10.05
N SER A 9 -23.72 7.12 10.88
CA SER A 9 -24.78 8.03 10.43
C SER A 9 -24.22 9.29 9.78
N GLU A 10 -23.19 9.90 10.37
CA GLU A 10 -22.50 11.07 9.82
C GLU A 10 -21.81 10.74 8.50
N ALA A 11 -21.15 9.57 8.41
CA ALA A 11 -20.49 9.10 7.18
C ALA A 11 -21.48 8.92 6.03
N VAL A 12 -22.64 8.34 6.30
CA VAL A 12 -23.71 8.15 5.32
C VAL A 12 -24.25 9.49 4.85
N GLU A 13 -24.43 10.47 5.76
CA GLU A 13 -24.93 11.78 5.39
C GLU A 13 -23.93 12.58 4.54
N LEU A 14 -22.64 12.52 4.89
CA LEU A 14 -21.58 13.09 4.06
C LEU A 14 -21.53 12.45 2.66
N ALA A 15 -21.64 11.12 2.60
CA ALA A 15 -21.70 10.40 1.34
C ALA A 15 -22.90 10.81 0.49
N ARG A 16 -24.10 10.95 1.09
CA ARG A 16 -25.29 11.44 0.38
C ARG A 16 -25.12 12.86 -0.12
N LYS A 17 -24.56 13.76 0.69
CA LYS A 17 -24.24 15.15 0.30
C LYS A 17 -23.29 15.20 -0.90
N LEU A 18 -22.28 14.32 -0.92
CA LEU A 18 -21.31 14.23 -2.01
C LEU A 18 -21.91 13.65 -3.29
N LEU A 19 -22.82 12.68 -3.13
CA LEU A 19 -23.40 11.93 -4.23
C LEU A 19 -24.79 12.41 -4.65
N SER A 20 -25.38 13.43 -4.03
CA SER A 20 -26.68 13.98 -4.44
C SER A 20 -26.66 14.57 -5.87
N LEU A 21 -25.47 14.75 -6.44
CA LEU A 21 -25.24 15.12 -7.85
C LEU A 21 -25.08 13.91 -8.78
N ALA A 22 -24.93 12.70 -8.24
CA ALA A 22 -24.70 11.44 -8.96
C ALA A 22 -25.89 10.48 -8.77
N ALA A 23 -26.43 9.96 -9.87
CA ALA A 23 -27.57 9.03 -9.85
C ALA A 23 -27.19 7.64 -9.29
N LEU A 24 -27.05 7.51 -7.97
CA LEU A 24 -26.69 6.25 -7.27
C LEU A 24 -27.88 5.54 -6.61
N GLY A 25 -29.10 5.84 -7.07
CA GLY A 25 -30.37 5.46 -6.44
C GLY A 25 -30.53 3.97 -6.09
N GLU A 26 -29.94 3.04 -6.87
CA GLU A 26 -30.08 1.60 -6.63
C GLU A 26 -29.00 1.00 -5.71
N LYS A 27 -27.80 1.60 -5.64
CA LYS A 27 -26.66 1.06 -4.86
C LYS A 27 -26.49 1.68 -3.48
N THR A 28 -27.34 2.67 -3.14
CA THR A 28 -27.24 3.43 -1.89
C THR A 28 -27.49 2.54 -0.65
N GLY A 29 -28.38 1.54 -0.77
CA GLY A 29 -28.66 0.58 0.31
C GLY A 29 -27.46 -0.30 0.64
N ASP A 30 -26.73 -0.78 -0.36
CA ASP A 30 -25.52 -1.59 -0.17
C ASP A 30 -24.37 -0.77 0.39
N ILE A 31 -24.19 0.46 -0.07
CA ILE A 31 -23.17 1.36 0.48
C ILE A 31 -23.46 1.68 1.94
N GLN A 32 -24.73 1.95 2.30
CA GLN A 32 -25.13 2.19 3.68
C GLN A 32 -24.90 0.94 4.55
N ARG A 33 -25.22 -0.26 4.02
CA ARG A 33 -24.89 -1.54 4.68
C ARG A 33 -23.39 -1.65 4.94
N ILE A 34 -22.55 -1.36 3.95
CA ILE A 34 -21.09 -1.44 4.07
C ILE A 34 -20.55 -0.42 5.08
N LEU A 35 -21.03 0.83 5.07
CA LEU A 35 -20.62 1.88 6.01
C LEU A 35 -21.01 1.56 7.47
N ASN A 36 -22.11 0.84 7.66
CA ASN A 36 -22.58 0.38 8.98
C ASN A 36 -21.77 -0.81 9.53
N LEU A 37 -21.05 -1.57 8.69
CA LEU A 37 -20.18 -2.64 9.17
C LEU A 37 -19.06 -2.05 10.04
N HIS A 38 -18.55 -2.83 10.99
CA HIS A 38 -17.43 -2.40 11.83
C HIS A 38 -16.18 -2.13 10.95
N PRO A 39 -15.37 -1.08 11.20
CA PRO A 39 -14.20 -0.71 10.38
C PRO A 39 -13.16 -1.81 10.20
N GLY A 40 -13.13 -2.80 11.10
CA GLY A 40 -12.25 -3.98 11.01
C GLY A 40 -12.84 -5.19 10.27
N SER A 41 -14.07 -5.11 9.78
CA SER A 41 -14.74 -6.22 9.10
C SER A 41 -14.15 -6.40 7.69
N ARG A 42 -13.75 -7.63 7.35
CA ARG A 42 -13.36 -7.95 5.97
C ARG A 42 -14.59 -7.91 5.08
N LEU A 43 -14.53 -7.12 4.01
CA LEU A 43 -15.55 -7.11 2.97
C LEU A 43 -15.39 -8.37 2.10
N CYS A 44 -16.50 -8.96 1.66
CA CYS A 44 -16.44 -9.98 0.61
C CYS A 44 -16.06 -9.34 -0.73
N SER A 45 -15.66 -10.14 -1.73
CA SER A 45 -15.16 -9.62 -3.01
C SER A 45 -16.17 -8.70 -3.74
N ALA A 46 -17.47 -9.03 -3.69
CA ALA A 46 -18.51 -8.19 -4.28
C ALA A 46 -18.67 -6.84 -3.55
N ASP A 47 -18.67 -6.86 -2.22
CA ASP A 47 -18.76 -5.66 -1.39
C ASP A 47 -17.51 -4.77 -1.53
N ALA A 48 -16.33 -5.37 -1.67
CA ALA A 48 -15.08 -4.66 -1.94
C ALA A 48 -15.14 -3.91 -3.28
N SER A 49 -15.54 -4.59 -4.36
CA SER A 49 -15.69 -3.96 -5.67
C SER A 49 -16.72 -2.83 -5.64
N LEU A 50 -17.89 -3.03 -5.03
CA LEU A 50 -18.89 -1.98 -4.85
C LEU A 50 -18.32 -0.78 -4.08
N TYR A 51 -17.54 -1.03 -3.03
CA TYR A 51 -16.91 0.02 -2.24
C TYR A 51 -15.86 0.81 -3.05
N CYS A 52 -15.07 0.16 -3.90
CA CYS A 52 -14.11 0.84 -4.79
C CYS A 52 -14.80 1.79 -5.77
N HIS A 53 -15.93 1.36 -6.35
CA HIS A 53 -16.74 2.21 -7.22
C HIS A 53 -17.33 3.39 -6.46
N PHE A 54 -17.79 3.16 -5.23
CA PHE A 54 -18.28 4.21 -4.34
C PHE A 54 -17.17 5.22 -4.00
N VAL A 55 -15.98 4.77 -3.59
CA VAL A 55 -14.83 5.65 -3.31
C VAL A 55 -14.44 6.44 -4.56
N THR A 56 -14.42 5.81 -5.73
CA THR A 56 -14.14 6.51 -7.00
C THR A 56 -15.16 7.62 -7.26
N ALA A 57 -16.45 7.32 -7.07
CA ALA A 57 -17.52 8.31 -7.21
C ALA A 57 -17.41 9.45 -6.18
N LEU A 58 -17.03 9.16 -4.93
CA LEU A 58 -16.78 10.20 -3.92
C LEU A 58 -15.63 11.13 -4.34
N LEU A 59 -14.52 10.57 -4.81
CA LEU A 59 -13.40 11.36 -5.31
C LEU A 59 -13.80 12.19 -6.54
N ASP A 60 -14.65 11.65 -7.41
CA ASP A 60 -15.10 12.32 -8.63
C ASP A 60 -15.96 13.54 -8.36
N ASN A 61 -16.82 13.47 -7.34
CA ASN A 61 -17.74 14.55 -6.97
C ASN A 61 -17.12 15.56 -5.99
N LEU A 62 -15.86 15.38 -5.62
CA LEU A 62 -15.18 16.28 -4.68
C LEU A 62 -14.83 17.62 -5.35
N SER A 63 -15.18 18.71 -4.70
CA SER A 63 -14.82 20.09 -5.07
C SER A 63 -14.35 20.89 -3.84
N ALA A 64 -13.69 22.04 -4.05
CA ALA A 64 -13.10 22.85 -2.97
C ALA A 64 -14.10 23.28 -1.87
N ASN A 65 -15.40 23.38 -2.20
CA ASN A 65 -16.44 23.83 -1.25
C ASN A 65 -17.23 22.68 -0.61
N THR A 66 -16.80 21.44 -0.86
CA THR A 66 -17.60 20.26 -0.53
C THR A 66 -17.42 19.84 0.92
N LEU A 67 -16.17 19.89 1.39
CA LEU A 67 -15.77 19.64 2.77
C LEU A 67 -15.59 21.01 3.45
N ARG A 68 -16.52 21.37 4.32
CA ARG A 68 -16.65 22.72 4.89
C ARG A 68 -15.82 22.93 6.15
N ASN A 69 -15.48 21.85 6.85
CA ASN A 69 -14.79 21.89 8.12
C ASN A 69 -13.84 20.70 8.26
N ALA A 70 -12.97 20.76 9.28
CA ALA A 70 -11.98 19.71 9.55
C ALA A 70 -12.60 18.38 10.01
N GLU A 71 -13.86 18.35 10.43
CA GLU A 71 -14.56 17.14 10.82
C GLU A 71 -15.05 16.36 9.60
N GLU A 72 -15.72 17.04 8.65
CA GLU A 72 -16.09 16.48 7.34
C GLU A 72 -14.85 15.98 6.59
N ASP A 73 -13.72 16.70 6.69
CA ASP A 73 -12.45 16.28 6.07
C ASP A 73 -11.90 14.97 6.67
N ARG A 74 -11.90 14.86 8.00
CA ARG A 74 -11.48 13.64 8.71
C ARG A 74 -12.42 12.47 8.44
N LEU A 75 -13.72 12.73 8.37
CA LEU A 75 -14.74 11.72 8.08
C LEU A 75 -14.61 11.20 6.65
N PHE A 76 -14.39 12.10 5.69
CA PHE A 76 -14.09 11.73 4.30
C PHE A 76 -12.88 10.79 4.22
N ASP A 77 -11.81 11.14 4.92
CA ASP A 77 -10.60 10.31 4.95
C ASP A 77 -10.86 8.95 5.58
N ALA A 78 -11.61 8.89 6.68
CA ALA A 78 -12.00 7.63 7.30
C ALA A 78 -12.83 6.73 6.37
N ILE A 79 -13.73 7.32 5.57
CA ILE A 79 -14.50 6.58 4.56
C ILE A 79 -13.57 6.04 3.48
N VAL A 80 -12.72 6.88 2.88
CA VAL A 80 -11.85 6.46 1.78
C VAL A 80 -10.80 5.43 2.23
N LEU A 81 -10.13 5.69 3.36
CA LEU A 81 -9.06 4.84 3.91
C LEU A 81 -9.55 3.50 4.46
N ARG A 82 -10.86 3.26 4.50
CA ARG A 82 -11.46 1.97 4.87
C ARG A 82 -11.39 0.92 3.75
N CYS A 83 -11.15 1.35 2.51
CA CYS A 83 -10.98 0.45 1.38
C CYS A 83 -9.82 -0.54 1.65
N SER A 84 -9.86 -1.71 1.00
CA SER A 84 -8.74 -2.66 1.12
C SER A 84 -7.43 -1.96 0.70
N PRO A 85 -6.29 -2.18 1.37
CA PRO A 85 -5.06 -1.44 1.05
C PRO A 85 -4.63 -1.58 -0.42
N GLU A 86 -4.85 -2.76 -1.01
CA GLU A 86 -4.60 -3.06 -2.42
C GLU A 86 -5.47 -2.18 -3.32
N ASP A 87 -6.79 -2.24 -3.15
CA ASP A 87 -7.72 -1.45 -3.95
C ASP A 87 -7.54 0.05 -3.73
N LEU A 88 -7.31 0.48 -2.49
CA LEU A 88 -7.09 1.86 -2.10
C LEU A 88 -5.89 2.45 -2.84
N LEU A 89 -4.75 1.74 -2.85
CA LEU A 89 -3.56 2.18 -3.56
C LEU A 89 -3.83 2.34 -5.06
N LEU A 90 -4.50 1.36 -5.67
CA LEU A 90 -4.85 1.40 -7.09
C LEU A 90 -5.80 2.57 -7.41
N VAL A 91 -6.90 2.70 -6.68
CA VAL A 91 -7.89 3.77 -6.86
C VAL A 91 -7.24 5.15 -6.73
N LEU A 92 -6.41 5.37 -5.69
CA LEU A 92 -5.72 6.65 -5.50
C LEU A 92 -4.68 6.91 -6.58
N ALA A 93 -3.90 5.90 -6.98
CA ALA A 93 -2.89 6.06 -8.03
C ALA A 93 -3.51 6.38 -9.40
N PHE A 94 -4.65 5.77 -9.74
CA PHE A 94 -5.40 6.10 -10.96
C PHE A 94 -6.06 7.47 -10.88
N ALA A 95 -6.63 7.82 -9.74
CA ALA A 95 -7.20 9.15 -9.51
C ALA A 95 -6.14 10.26 -9.68
N LEU A 96 -4.93 10.04 -9.15
CA LEU A 96 -3.81 10.99 -9.28
C LEU A 96 -3.41 11.25 -10.74
N GLN A 97 -3.46 10.21 -11.58
CA GLN A 97 -3.15 10.34 -13.01
C GLN A 97 -4.28 11.01 -13.79
N ARG A 98 -5.53 10.80 -13.38
CA ARG A 98 -6.72 11.30 -14.06
C ARG A 98 -7.02 12.77 -13.75
N TYR A 99 -6.76 13.22 -12.53
CA TYR A 99 -7.07 14.59 -12.12
C TYR A 99 -6.00 15.57 -12.55
N SER A 100 -6.41 16.62 -13.27
CA SER A 100 -5.58 17.81 -13.46
C SER A 100 -5.40 18.56 -12.13
N ARG A 101 -4.50 19.56 -12.11
CA ARG A 101 -4.24 20.41 -10.94
C ARG A 101 -5.55 20.98 -10.39
N SER A 102 -5.96 20.48 -9.23
CA SER A 102 -7.27 20.74 -8.64
C SER A 102 -7.29 20.28 -7.18
N TYR A 103 -8.28 20.76 -6.41
CA TYR A 103 -8.51 20.31 -5.03
C TYR A 103 -8.60 18.77 -4.90
N ARG A 104 -9.16 18.09 -5.90
CA ARG A 104 -9.24 16.62 -5.94
C ARG A 104 -7.87 15.97 -5.95
N ARG A 105 -6.96 16.53 -6.76
CA ARG A 105 -5.58 16.05 -6.86
C ARG A 105 -4.84 16.25 -5.53
N ASP A 106 -4.96 17.43 -4.93
CA ASP A 106 -4.36 17.71 -3.61
C ASP A 106 -4.88 16.75 -2.54
N LYS A 107 -6.20 16.49 -2.55
CA LYS A 107 -6.81 15.53 -1.63
C LYS A 107 -6.32 14.10 -1.84
N VAL A 108 -6.20 13.65 -3.10
CA VAL A 108 -5.65 12.33 -3.42
C VAL A 108 -4.19 12.22 -2.97
N THR A 109 -3.37 13.25 -3.18
CA THR A 109 -1.98 13.30 -2.70
C THR A 109 -1.91 13.24 -1.17
N ALA A 110 -2.80 13.94 -0.46
CA ALA A 110 -2.89 13.87 1.00
C ALA A 110 -3.31 12.46 1.49
N LEU A 111 -4.27 11.81 0.82
CA LEU A 111 -4.68 10.44 1.11
C LEU A 111 -3.55 9.43 0.86
N LEU A 112 -2.75 9.61 -0.21
CA LEU A 112 -1.56 8.80 -0.46
C LEU A 112 -0.49 9.01 0.61
N SER A 113 -0.31 10.24 1.10
CA SER A 113 0.58 10.52 2.24
C SER A 113 0.14 9.73 3.48
N LYS A 114 -1.17 9.75 3.79
CA LYS A 114 -1.74 8.96 4.90
C LYS A 114 -1.57 7.47 4.70
N PHE A 115 -1.79 6.97 3.48
CA PHE A 115 -1.58 5.56 3.14
C PHE A 115 -0.16 5.07 3.46
N VAL A 116 0.86 5.90 3.21
CA VAL A 116 2.27 5.55 3.45
C VAL A 116 2.66 5.73 4.92
N GLN A 117 2.14 6.76 5.59
CA GLN A 117 2.45 7.08 6.99
C GLN A 117 1.73 6.17 7.99
N ASP A 118 0.49 5.80 7.68
CA ASP A 118 -0.33 4.92 8.48
C ASP A 118 0.01 3.45 8.20
N ALA A 119 -0.66 2.53 8.89
CA ALA A 119 -0.42 1.10 8.77
C ALA A 119 -0.92 0.48 7.45
N HIS A 120 -1.39 1.25 6.46
CA HIS A 120 -1.97 0.71 5.23
C HIS A 120 -0.91 0.05 4.33
N LEU A 121 0.25 0.68 4.17
CA LEU A 121 1.35 0.07 3.42
C LEU A 121 1.83 -1.23 4.08
N ASP A 122 1.96 -1.26 5.40
CA ASP A 122 2.31 -2.48 6.14
C ASP A 122 1.25 -3.58 5.96
N LYS A 123 -0.04 -3.24 6.09
CA LYS A 123 -1.15 -4.17 5.88
C LYS A 123 -1.20 -4.70 4.44
N LEU A 124 -0.89 -3.86 3.45
CA LEU A 124 -0.81 -4.27 2.05
C LEU A 124 0.25 -5.36 1.90
N LEU A 125 1.48 -5.11 2.34
CA LEU A 125 2.60 -6.04 2.17
C LEU A 125 2.38 -7.34 2.95
N ALA A 126 1.92 -7.25 4.20
CA ALA A 126 1.60 -8.43 5.00
C ALA A 126 0.42 -9.24 4.43
N GLY A 127 -0.55 -8.56 3.81
CA GLY A 127 -1.65 -9.21 3.10
C GLY A 127 -1.17 -10.07 1.94
N GLN A 128 -0.18 -9.60 1.18
CA GLN A 128 0.38 -10.37 0.06
C GLN A 128 1.13 -11.62 0.54
N CYS A 129 1.62 -11.66 1.78
CA CYS A 129 2.28 -12.85 2.32
C CYS A 129 1.36 -14.06 2.50
N HIS A 130 0.05 -13.88 2.44
CA HIS A 130 -0.92 -14.98 2.56
C HIS A 130 -1.56 -15.35 1.22
N ARG A 131 -1.07 -14.81 0.11
CA ARG A 131 -1.54 -15.10 -1.23
C ARG A 131 -0.52 -15.98 -1.95
N ASP A 132 -1.01 -17.01 -2.63
CA ASP A 132 -0.17 -17.88 -3.44
C ASP A 132 -0.14 -17.39 -4.90
N ALA A 133 1.07 -17.27 -5.46
CA ALA A 133 1.31 -16.80 -6.82
C ALA A 133 0.81 -17.79 -7.91
N SER A 134 0.37 -18.98 -7.51
CA SER A 134 -0.04 -20.05 -8.42
C SER A 134 -1.33 -19.75 -9.19
N SER A 135 -2.11 -18.73 -8.79
CA SER A 135 -3.32 -18.31 -9.50
C SER A 135 -2.99 -17.22 -10.54
N GLN A 136 -3.47 -17.39 -11.79
CA GLN A 136 -3.24 -16.41 -12.87
C GLN A 136 -3.85 -15.03 -12.55
N SER A 137 -4.93 -14.98 -11.76
CA SER A 137 -5.53 -13.74 -11.29
C SER A 137 -4.59 -12.96 -10.36
N ASP A 138 -3.87 -13.65 -9.48
CA ASP A 138 -2.97 -13.01 -8.52
C ASP A 138 -1.73 -12.42 -9.22
N GLU A 139 -1.17 -13.10 -10.22
CA GLU A 139 -0.03 -12.60 -11.00
C GLU A 139 -0.32 -11.26 -11.70
N SER A 140 -1.50 -11.13 -12.32
CA SER A 140 -1.88 -9.87 -12.99
C SER A 140 -2.07 -8.71 -12.00
N SER A 141 -2.69 -8.96 -10.84
CA SER A 141 -2.85 -7.94 -9.79
C SER A 141 -1.49 -7.54 -9.22
N TRP A 142 -0.62 -8.51 -8.95
CA TRP A 142 0.72 -8.26 -8.42
C TRP A 142 1.56 -7.39 -9.35
N SER A 143 1.55 -7.66 -10.65
CA SER A 143 2.26 -6.84 -11.64
C SER A 143 1.80 -5.37 -11.62
N MET A 144 0.50 -5.13 -11.51
CA MET A 144 -0.05 -3.78 -11.40
C MET A 144 0.35 -3.11 -10.07
N LEU A 145 0.22 -3.80 -8.94
CA LEU A 145 0.57 -3.29 -7.62
C LEU A 145 2.06 -2.96 -7.50
N GLU A 146 2.92 -3.88 -7.93
CA GLU A 146 4.36 -3.66 -8.02
C GLU A 146 4.66 -2.39 -8.82
N THR A 147 3.96 -2.20 -9.95
CA THR A 147 4.16 -1.05 -10.82
C THR A 147 3.76 0.23 -10.13
N VAL A 148 2.60 0.25 -9.49
CA VAL A 148 2.14 1.43 -8.75
C VAL A 148 3.08 1.72 -7.58
N LEU A 149 3.48 0.72 -6.79
CA LEU A 149 4.36 0.89 -5.64
C LEU A 149 5.71 1.51 -6.03
N VAL A 150 6.38 1.04 -7.08
CA VAL A 150 7.70 1.59 -7.45
C VAL A 150 7.61 2.90 -8.24
N SER A 151 6.52 3.14 -8.96
CA SER A 151 6.33 4.38 -9.73
C SER A 151 5.62 5.49 -8.95
N LEU A 152 5.17 5.26 -7.71
CA LEU A 152 4.38 6.22 -6.95
C LEU A 152 5.09 7.58 -6.78
N PRO A 153 6.37 7.65 -6.36
CA PRO A 153 7.05 8.94 -6.24
C PRO A 153 7.14 9.69 -7.57
N GLU A 154 7.35 8.97 -8.67
CA GLU A 154 7.39 9.54 -10.01
C GLU A 154 6.02 10.09 -10.42
N ARG A 155 4.93 9.34 -10.16
CA ARG A 155 3.55 9.81 -10.42
C ARG A 155 3.22 11.08 -9.63
N VAL A 156 3.71 11.18 -8.40
CA VAL A 156 3.55 12.36 -7.54
C VAL A 156 4.49 13.50 -7.96
N ALA A 157 5.68 13.23 -8.49
CA ALA A 157 6.57 14.27 -9.02
C ALA A 157 6.06 14.86 -10.34
N ASN A 158 5.57 14.00 -11.24
CA ASN A 158 4.99 14.38 -12.53
C ASN A 158 3.67 15.17 -12.40
N SER A 159 3.17 15.28 -11.18
CA SER A 159 2.03 16.08 -10.72
C SER A 159 2.16 17.58 -10.96
N ARG A 160 3.39 18.10 -11.15
CA ARG A 160 3.70 19.54 -11.28
C ARG A 160 3.21 20.39 -10.10
N ASP A 161 3.11 19.80 -8.91
CA ASP A 161 2.77 20.53 -7.69
C ASP A 161 4.04 20.96 -6.94
N LEU A 162 4.04 22.20 -6.43
CA LEU A 162 5.17 22.77 -5.69
C LEU A 162 5.29 22.20 -4.27
N ASN A 163 4.25 21.55 -3.75
CA ASN A 163 4.16 21.05 -2.37
C ASN A 163 3.89 19.53 -2.37
N ILE A 164 4.92 18.75 -2.68
CA ILE A 164 4.89 17.29 -2.50
C ILE A 164 5.11 17.00 -1.01
N PRO A 165 4.23 16.23 -0.34
CA PRO A 165 4.48 15.81 1.04
C PRO A 165 5.82 15.09 1.18
N ASP A 166 6.58 15.39 2.23
CA ASP A 166 7.94 14.84 2.42
C ASP A 166 8.00 13.31 2.33
N VAL A 167 6.98 12.62 2.84
CA VAL A 167 6.88 11.15 2.80
C VAL A 167 6.75 10.59 1.39
N LEU A 168 6.25 11.38 0.44
CA LEU A 168 6.07 11.00 -0.96
C LEU A 168 7.24 11.43 -1.86
N THR A 169 8.25 12.12 -1.30
CA THR A 169 9.50 12.34 -2.02
C THR A 169 10.19 10.99 -2.28
N THR A 170 10.87 10.85 -3.41
CA THR A 170 11.49 9.58 -3.85
C THR A 170 12.29 8.91 -2.74
N ARG A 171 13.23 9.64 -2.12
CA ARG A 171 14.10 9.08 -1.07
C ARG A 171 13.30 8.64 0.17
N SER A 172 12.43 9.49 0.70
CA SER A 172 11.67 9.20 1.92
C SER A 172 10.65 8.08 1.72
N TYR A 173 10.02 8.05 0.55
CA TYR A 173 9.08 6.99 0.19
C TYR A 173 9.78 5.64 0.12
N PHE A 174 10.89 5.52 -0.62
CA PHE A 174 11.60 4.24 -0.73
C PHE A 174 12.21 3.79 0.59
N LEU A 175 12.67 4.72 1.44
CA LEU A 175 13.09 4.39 2.80
C LEU A 175 11.92 3.81 3.62
N SER A 176 10.73 4.40 3.52
CA SER A 176 9.52 3.91 4.17
C SER A 176 9.11 2.54 3.64
N LEU A 177 9.14 2.35 2.31
CA LEU A 177 8.84 1.07 1.65
C LEU A 177 9.78 -0.04 2.12
N LEU A 178 11.10 0.22 2.15
CA LEU A 178 12.09 -0.76 2.62
C LEU A 178 11.92 -1.11 4.10
N ASN A 179 11.58 -0.13 4.95
CA ASN A 179 11.26 -0.40 6.35
C ASN A 179 9.95 -1.22 6.48
N CYS A 180 8.95 -0.99 5.64
CA CYS A 180 7.73 -1.80 5.60
C CYS A 180 8.02 -3.23 5.13
N ILE A 181 8.85 -3.42 4.09
CA ILE A 181 9.30 -4.74 3.64
C ILE A 181 9.99 -5.47 4.80
N LEU A 182 10.93 -4.81 5.50
CA LEU A 182 11.62 -5.42 6.65
C LEU A 182 10.64 -5.84 7.76
N ARG A 183 9.70 -4.96 8.14
CA ARG A 183 8.66 -5.27 9.13
C ARG A 183 7.78 -6.44 8.68
N THR A 184 7.47 -6.51 7.40
CA THR A 184 6.70 -7.61 6.81
C THR A 184 7.47 -8.94 6.87
N LEU A 185 8.79 -8.94 6.66
CA LEU A 185 9.62 -10.14 6.84
C LEU A 185 9.65 -10.59 8.30
N CYS A 186 9.73 -9.66 9.25
CA CYS A 186 9.62 -9.99 10.67
C CYS A 186 8.23 -10.58 11.01
N HIS A 187 7.16 -10.02 10.45
CA HIS A 187 5.81 -10.56 10.59
C HIS A 187 5.70 -11.97 9.98
N ALA A 188 6.24 -12.19 8.78
CA ALA A 188 6.25 -13.50 8.14
C ALA A 188 7.00 -14.55 8.98
N ARG A 189 8.11 -14.17 9.61
CA ARG A 189 8.80 -15.02 10.58
C ARG A 189 7.90 -15.36 11.77
N ASP A 190 7.20 -14.38 12.33
CA ASP A 190 6.32 -14.60 13.47
C ASP A 190 5.15 -15.54 13.12
N GLU A 191 4.62 -15.44 11.89
CA GLU A 191 3.60 -16.35 11.35
C GLU A 191 4.14 -17.77 11.16
N VAL A 192 5.34 -17.93 10.58
CA VAL A 192 5.98 -19.26 10.44
C VAL A 192 6.22 -19.90 11.80
N ASN A 193 6.64 -19.13 12.81
CA ASN A 193 6.76 -19.61 14.19
C ASN A 193 5.43 -20.11 14.78
N ARG A 194 4.30 -19.57 14.32
CA ARG A 194 2.95 -20.00 14.69
C ARG A 194 2.44 -21.18 13.85
N GLY A 195 3.23 -21.67 12.90
CA GLY A 195 2.84 -22.74 11.98
C GLY A 195 1.88 -22.27 10.89
N VAL A 196 1.86 -20.97 10.57
CA VAL A 196 1.09 -20.41 9.46
C VAL A 196 1.98 -20.35 8.21
N ASP A 197 1.46 -20.85 7.10
CA ASP A 197 2.14 -20.79 5.81
C ASP A 197 2.23 -19.35 5.29
N VAL A 198 3.41 -18.96 4.80
CA VAL A 198 3.67 -17.64 4.24
C VAL A 198 4.36 -17.73 2.88
N HIS A 199 3.96 -16.84 1.98
CA HIS A 199 4.54 -16.66 0.65
C HIS A 199 5.31 -15.35 0.61
N VAL A 200 6.54 -15.37 0.09
CA VAL A 200 7.40 -14.18 0.04
C VAL A 200 7.70 -13.70 -1.38
N VAL A 201 7.10 -14.36 -2.38
CA VAL A 201 7.36 -14.11 -3.80
C VAL A 201 7.05 -12.66 -4.19
N PHE A 202 5.92 -12.10 -3.75
CA PHE A 202 5.60 -10.69 -3.99
C PHE A 202 6.68 -9.74 -3.45
N LEU A 203 7.20 -9.99 -2.24
CA LEU A 203 8.25 -9.17 -1.65
C LEU A 203 9.58 -9.31 -2.41
N SER A 204 9.92 -10.52 -2.88
CA SER A 204 11.09 -10.75 -3.75
C SER A 204 11.01 -9.94 -5.04
N ARG A 205 9.85 -9.97 -5.70
CA ARG A 205 9.59 -9.24 -6.95
C ARG A 205 9.67 -7.74 -6.73
N LEU A 206 9.02 -7.25 -5.67
CA LEU A 206 9.05 -5.84 -5.29
C LEU A 206 10.48 -5.36 -4.98
N LEU A 207 11.26 -6.13 -4.22
CA LEU A 207 12.66 -5.80 -3.93
C LEU A 207 13.50 -5.76 -5.22
N GLY A 208 13.35 -6.75 -6.10
CA GLY A 208 14.01 -6.76 -7.40
C GLY A 208 13.70 -5.50 -8.21
N ARG A 209 12.42 -5.10 -8.24
CA ARG A 209 12.01 -3.88 -8.92
C ARG A 209 12.59 -2.61 -8.28
N VAL A 210 12.62 -2.51 -6.95
CA VAL A 210 13.24 -1.38 -6.25
C VAL A 210 14.71 -1.23 -6.69
N CYS A 211 15.47 -2.31 -6.75
CA CYS A 211 16.85 -2.29 -7.25
C CYS A 211 16.95 -1.80 -8.71
N THR A 212 16.00 -2.18 -9.58
CA THR A 212 16.00 -1.70 -10.97
C THR A 212 15.57 -0.24 -11.15
N THR A 213 14.87 0.35 -10.18
CA THR A 213 14.37 1.74 -10.24
C THR A 213 15.38 2.80 -9.77
N GLY A 214 16.67 2.45 -9.76
CA GLY A 214 17.76 3.36 -9.34
C GLY A 214 17.85 3.58 -7.83
N GLN A 215 17.21 2.72 -7.02
CA GLN A 215 17.21 2.82 -5.55
C GLN A 215 18.19 1.84 -4.87
N SER A 216 19.06 1.21 -5.65
CA SER A 216 20.06 0.25 -5.20
C SER A 216 20.91 0.74 -4.02
N GLU A 217 21.33 2.01 -4.04
CA GLU A 217 22.12 2.59 -2.93
C GLU A 217 21.34 2.63 -1.61
N LEU A 218 20.03 2.90 -1.65
CA LEU A 218 19.19 2.84 -0.45
C LEU A 218 19.06 1.42 0.07
N VAL A 219 18.89 0.45 -0.84
CA VAL A 219 18.85 -0.97 -0.47
C VAL A 219 20.16 -1.37 0.19
N GLU A 220 21.29 -1.09 -0.46
CA GLU A 220 22.64 -1.38 0.02
C GLU A 220 22.91 -0.77 1.41
N LYS A 221 22.69 0.54 1.58
CA LYS A 221 23.12 1.27 2.78
C LYS A 221 22.12 1.20 3.93
N GLN A 222 20.83 1.01 3.66
CA GLN A 222 19.77 1.12 4.67
C GLN A 222 19.04 -0.20 4.94
N PHE A 223 18.90 -1.06 3.93
CA PHE A 223 18.12 -2.29 4.05
C PHE A 223 18.99 -3.51 4.37
N VAL A 224 20.06 -3.75 3.59
CA VAL A 224 20.91 -4.93 3.77
C VAL A 224 21.54 -5.03 5.16
N PRO A 225 22.11 -3.97 5.76
CA PRO A 225 22.69 -4.07 7.11
C PRO A 225 21.66 -4.45 8.19
N LYS A 226 20.40 -4.04 8.01
CA LYS A 226 19.31 -4.42 8.91
C LYS A 226 18.92 -5.88 8.72
N LEU A 227 18.89 -6.38 7.48
CA LEU A 227 18.66 -7.80 7.19
C LEU A 227 19.75 -8.67 7.82
N VAL A 228 21.02 -8.35 7.59
CA VAL A 228 22.17 -9.12 8.11
C VAL A 228 22.09 -9.22 9.64
N ARG A 229 21.79 -8.11 10.32
CA ARG A 229 21.63 -8.10 11.78
C ARG A 229 20.51 -9.03 12.28
N GLN A 230 19.37 -9.08 11.57
CA GLN A 230 18.28 -9.99 11.92
C GLN A 230 18.66 -11.45 11.65
N CYS A 231 19.39 -11.73 10.57
CA CYS A 231 19.84 -13.08 10.22
C CYS A 231 20.77 -13.70 11.28
N GLN A 232 21.64 -12.91 11.92
CA GLN A 232 22.67 -13.42 12.85
C GLN A 232 22.12 -14.35 13.94
N ASN A 233 20.95 -14.03 14.50
CA ASN A 233 20.41 -14.72 15.68
C ASN A 233 19.15 -15.55 15.40
N ASP A 234 18.68 -15.60 14.14
CA ASP A 234 17.36 -16.13 13.81
C ASP A 234 17.41 -17.00 12.55
N PHE A 235 17.37 -18.32 12.77
CA PHE A 235 17.42 -19.30 11.69
C PHE A 235 16.18 -19.24 10.76
N ILE A 236 15.01 -18.95 11.32
CA ILE A 236 13.77 -18.85 10.52
C ILE A 236 13.84 -17.61 9.65
N PHE A 237 14.27 -16.48 10.22
CA PHE A 237 14.48 -15.26 9.46
C PHE A 237 15.53 -15.44 8.35
N ARG A 238 16.64 -16.14 8.63
CA ARG A 238 17.63 -16.53 7.60
C ARG A 238 16.99 -17.27 6.44
N ARG A 239 16.22 -18.32 6.72
CA ARG A 239 15.54 -19.12 5.69
C ARG A 239 14.56 -18.28 4.87
N ILE A 240 13.84 -17.35 5.50
CA ILE A 240 12.97 -16.40 4.81
C ILE A 240 13.79 -15.47 3.90
N CYS A 241 14.91 -14.93 4.36
CA CYS A 241 15.82 -14.11 3.55
C CYS A 241 16.39 -14.88 2.35
N CYS A 242 16.82 -16.14 2.54
CA CYS A 242 17.24 -17.00 1.44
C CYS A 242 16.10 -17.20 0.42
N LYS A 243 14.87 -17.40 0.89
CA LYS A 243 13.70 -17.53 0.01
C LYS A 243 13.39 -16.23 -0.72
N ILE A 244 13.57 -15.07 -0.09
CA ILE A 244 13.43 -13.76 -0.73
C ILE A 244 14.40 -13.66 -1.92
N VAL A 245 15.68 -13.93 -1.72
CA VAL A 245 16.71 -13.80 -2.77
C VAL A 245 16.51 -14.82 -3.89
N THR A 246 16.24 -16.08 -3.54
CA THR A 246 16.07 -17.17 -4.52
C THR A 246 14.75 -17.10 -5.29
N SER A 247 13.78 -16.28 -4.86
CA SER A 247 12.50 -16.09 -5.55
C SER A 247 12.43 -14.76 -6.32
N VAL A 248 13.54 -14.02 -6.42
CA VAL A 248 13.63 -12.84 -7.30
C VAL A 248 13.57 -13.33 -8.75
N PRO A 249 12.73 -12.74 -9.62
CA PRO A 249 12.72 -13.06 -11.05
C PRO A 249 14.09 -12.84 -11.69
N ASP A 250 14.48 -13.70 -12.64
CA ASP A 250 15.77 -13.63 -13.33
C ASP A 250 16.05 -12.24 -13.94
N SER A 251 15.01 -11.54 -14.42
CA SER A 251 15.12 -10.19 -14.98
C SER A 251 15.64 -9.13 -13.99
N PHE A 252 15.55 -9.40 -12.68
CA PHE A 252 15.97 -8.49 -11.62
C PHE A 252 17.10 -9.08 -10.75
N LEU A 253 17.40 -10.37 -10.89
CA LEU A 253 18.29 -11.11 -10.02
C LEU A 253 19.71 -10.50 -9.97
N GLU A 254 20.27 -10.15 -11.12
CA GLU A 254 21.60 -9.51 -11.21
C GLU A 254 21.66 -8.24 -10.36
N ASN A 255 20.67 -7.35 -10.50
CA ASN A 255 20.62 -6.09 -9.75
C ASN A 255 20.53 -6.33 -8.23
N VAL A 256 19.80 -7.36 -7.79
CA VAL A 256 19.70 -7.71 -6.38
C VAL A 256 21.03 -8.28 -5.87
N ILE A 257 21.64 -9.22 -6.59
CA ILE A 257 22.91 -9.84 -6.20
C ILE A 257 24.02 -8.79 -6.11
N VAL A 258 24.14 -7.90 -7.10
CA VAL A 258 25.15 -6.83 -7.09
C VAL A 258 24.99 -5.95 -5.85
N VAL A 259 23.77 -5.59 -5.48
CA VAL A 259 23.50 -4.79 -4.27
C VAL A 259 23.86 -5.54 -3.00
N LEU A 260 23.49 -6.82 -2.90
CA LEU A 260 23.82 -7.66 -1.75
C LEU A 260 25.34 -7.80 -1.59
N LEU A 261 26.05 -8.10 -2.67
CA LEU A 261 27.51 -8.25 -2.67
C LEU A 261 28.21 -6.93 -2.34
N SER A 262 27.73 -5.81 -2.88
CA SER A 262 28.29 -4.47 -2.59
C SER A 262 28.12 -4.07 -1.13
N ALA A 263 27.03 -4.50 -0.49
CA ALA A 263 26.77 -4.23 0.92
C ALA A 263 27.61 -5.08 1.88
N LEU A 264 28.23 -6.17 1.40
CA LEU A 264 29.02 -7.07 2.23
C LEU A 264 30.48 -6.64 2.23
N SER A 265 30.91 -6.03 3.32
CA SER A 265 32.31 -5.63 3.54
C SER A 265 33.23 -6.78 3.97
N ASP A 266 32.67 -7.91 4.41
CA ASP A 266 33.42 -9.09 4.88
C ASP A 266 32.73 -10.38 4.40
N TYR A 267 33.49 -11.27 3.76
CA TYR A 267 33.03 -12.58 3.28
C TYR A 267 32.59 -13.50 4.43
N ASN A 268 33.06 -13.26 5.67
CA ASN A 268 32.58 -13.99 6.86
C ASN A 268 31.11 -13.70 7.17
N HIS A 269 30.52 -12.67 6.57
CA HIS A 269 29.10 -12.43 6.70
C HIS A 269 28.26 -13.39 5.89
N VAL A 270 28.81 -14.19 4.96
CA VAL A 270 28.08 -15.01 3.95
C VAL A 270 27.61 -16.39 4.45
N ASP A 271 27.78 -16.73 5.72
CA ASP A 271 27.21 -17.96 6.34
C ASP A 271 25.69 -17.85 6.59
N TRP A 272 24.91 -17.68 5.50
CA TRP A 272 23.45 -17.43 5.52
C TRP A 272 22.66 -18.72 5.51
#